data_AF-A0A524EX88-F1
#
_entry.id   AF-A0A524EX88-F1
#
_cell.length_a   1.000
_cell.length_b   1.000
_cell.length_c   1.000
_cell.angle_alpha   90.00
_cell.angle_beta   90.00
_cell.angle_gamma   90.00
#
_symmetry.space_group_name_H-M   'P 1'
#
loop_
_entity.id
_entity.type
_entity.pdbx_description
1 polymer ?
#
loop_
_entity_poly.entity_id
_entity_poly.type
_entity_poly.pdbx_seq_one_letter_code
_entity_poly.pdbx_strand_id
1 'polypeptide(L)'
;MRKTSIEISRVEGKDIKLVLIEPEFPIGIEIKKLLNDSKTKDLVFNHPISSYKNQLEQILLKAKKNKPATLLFMEKGLSDVIDDNQKGIETLAKTIGIPFFYVDLPTETKESYFSQLRNQNKFIEKLTKSKNSMESQEKYDTELENIDVVLQKAQNEFKIAYTELVEKTRPMWILFQIVEILREWESRDITCFLIISKNTHEQIQDLANKLELDTEQYLVHKILSQQVNAKNFEKAIENQNLVQLSIEKEKKKTGKKYLLYMVDTDPIATPYDITMAYDSGYDAVIHFEDVKPEETVGLIQDLVFSRRNNKYTTLFLNGRHENVFFEVLERVKKAMFGPFKVSVVIDPRGACSGAGAAVALIENLIYSHRMGKIEDKKVVVFGGTGPFGHLISTLLYKDGCDVTIVETWEKNDQEFLNNFLEYTKNTYHVHLKGALAFNDASKLNLAKDADIIISAAAPGIQVLTKSIMEKLPKGKLAIDTNMVAPAGIEGITVDMEGQEIYPGIFGIGAMTIGALKYKVEMRMLKDAKEAKSGFFDLYYAVKAAKRILHLPEKKNRIIKHS
;
A
#
# COMPACT_ATOMS: atom_id res chain seq x y z
N MET A 1 24.69 26.98 25.36
CA MET A 1 24.20 25.58 25.37
C MET A 1 25.32 24.66 24.93
N ARG A 2 25.91 23.86 25.85
CA ARG A 2 26.74 22.74 25.41
C ARG A 2 25.80 21.73 24.75
N LYS A 3 25.96 21.49 23.45
CA LYS A 3 25.30 20.38 22.76
C LYS A 3 25.83 19.08 23.36
N THR A 4 25.13 18.50 24.33
CA THR A 4 25.21 17.06 24.59
C THR A 4 24.45 16.37 23.46
N SER A 5 25.12 16.19 22.32
CA SER A 5 24.60 15.36 21.24
C SER A 5 24.61 13.92 21.71
N ILE A 6 23.45 13.42 22.11
CA ILE A 6 23.24 12.01 22.43
C ILE A 6 23.17 11.28 21.10
N GLU A 7 24.10 10.38 20.87
CA GLU A 7 24.02 9.45 19.74
C GLU A 7 23.43 8.14 20.23
N ILE A 8 22.29 7.76 19.67
CA ILE A 8 21.65 6.46 19.93
C ILE A 8 21.87 5.61 18.69
N SER A 9 22.44 4.43 18.88
CA SER A 9 22.66 3.45 17.81
C SER A 9 21.97 2.13 18.14
N ARG A 10 21.71 1.34 17.10
CA ARG A 10 21.07 0.03 17.19
C ARG A 10 21.82 -0.88 18.17
N VAL A 11 21.07 -1.72 18.90
CA VAL A 11 21.65 -2.77 19.74
C VAL A 11 21.97 -3.97 18.86
N GLU A 12 23.25 -4.17 18.56
CA GLU A 12 23.67 -5.27 17.68
C GLU A 12 23.44 -6.64 18.31
N GLY A 13 23.05 -7.62 17.50
CA GLY A 13 22.89 -9.01 17.92
C GLY A 13 21.66 -9.33 18.79
N LYS A 14 20.71 -8.39 18.91
CA LYS A 14 19.47 -8.57 19.69
C LYS A 14 18.22 -8.27 18.87
N ASP A 15 17.19 -9.10 19.08
CA ASP A 15 15.86 -8.94 18.51
C ASP A 15 14.93 -8.34 19.57
N ILE A 16 14.76 -7.02 19.47
CA ILE A 16 14.06 -6.23 20.48
C ILE A 16 12.68 -5.83 19.95
N LYS A 17 11.66 -6.14 20.75
CA LYS A 17 10.29 -5.69 20.55
C LYS A 17 9.91 -4.67 21.62
N LEU A 18 9.65 -3.43 21.21
CA LEU A 18 9.20 -2.33 22.05
C LEU A 18 7.68 -2.16 21.95
N VAL A 19 6.98 -2.45 23.06
CA VAL A 19 5.53 -2.32 23.18
C VAL A 19 5.20 -1.03 23.94
N LEU A 20 4.58 -0.06 23.27
CA LEU A 20 4.13 1.18 23.91
C LEU A 20 2.73 1.00 24.48
N ILE A 21 2.54 1.41 25.74
CA ILE A 21 1.24 1.37 26.43
C ILE A 21 0.93 2.77 26.94
N GLU A 22 -0.27 3.26 26.64
CA GLU A 22 -0.78 4.52 27.20
C GLU A 22 -1.13 4.36 28.71
N PRO A 23 -0.71 5.28 29.59
CA PRO A 23 -1.18 5.33 30.97
C PRO A 23 -2.60 5.90 31.05
N GLU A 24 -3.39 5.40 31.99
CA GLU A 24 -4.74 5.94 32.27
C GLU A 24 -4.72 7.27 33.06
N PHE A 25 -3.68 7.44 33.88
CA PHE A 25 -3.50 8.56 34.79
C PHE A 25 -2.50 9.56 34.20
N PRO A 26 -2.55 10.84 34.61
CA PRO A 26 -1.68 11.86 34.05
C PRO A 26 -0.28 11.64 34.60
N ILE A 27 0.72 11.67 33.72
CA ILE A 27 2.10 11.73 34.13
C ILE A 27 2.54 13.20 34.06
N GLY A 28 2.97 13.74 35.21
CA GLY A 28 3.19 15.17 35.38
C GLY A 28 4.26 15.74 34.44
N ILE A 29 3.84 16.60 33.50
CA ILE A 29 4.70 17.46 32.68
C ILE A 29 4.34 18.92 33.03
N GLU A 30 4.59 19.33 34.27
CA GLU A 30 4.15 20.63 34.82
C GLU A 30 4.99 21.81 34.31
N ILE A 31 4.72 22.23 33.07
CA ILE A 31 5.07 23.56 32.56
C ILE A 31 3.85 24.24 31.87
N LYS A 32 2.76 23.50 31.65
CA LYS A 32 1.61 23.88 30.79
C LYS A 32 0.65 24.97 31.31
N LYS A 33 0.93 25.66 32.43
CA LYS A 33 -0.08 26.51 33.07
C LYS A 33 -0.42 27.84 32.35
N LEU A 34 0.12 28.10 31.15
CA LEU A 34 -0.07 29.37 30.43
C LEU A 34 -0.62 29.27 29.01
N LEU A 35 -0.78 28.06 28.47
CA LEU A 35 -1.52 27.86 27.22
C LEU A 35 -2.97 27.57 27.61
N ASN A 36 -3.79 28.63 27.72
CA ASN A 36 -5.23 28.53 27.86
C ASN A 36 -5.82 27.82 26.63
N ASP A 37 -5.79 26.49 26.63
CA ASP A 37 -6.60 25.65 25.74
C ASP A 37 -7.71 25.02 26.59
N SER A 38 -8.59 25.89 27.07
CA SER A 38 -9.78 25.52 27.82
C SER A 38 -10.88 25.06 26.86
N LYS A 39 -10.72 23.91 26.19
CA LYS A 39 -11.87 23.29 25.47
C LYS A 39 -12.04 21.78 25.65
N THR A 40 -11.09 21.05 26.23
CA THR A 40 -11.32 19.66 26.64
C THR A 40 -10.62 19.38 27.95
N LYS A 41 -11.36 19.44 29.07
CA LYS A 41 -10.93 18.71 30.27
C LYS A 41 -11.16 17.23 29.95
N ASP A 42 -10.17 16.56 29.38
CA ASP A 42 -10.17 15.11 29.40
C ASP A 42 -10.34 14.69 30.86
N LEU A 43 -11.36 13.88 31.14
CA LEU A 43 -11.62 13.33 32.46
C LEU A 43 -10.49 12.34 32.78
N VAL A 44 -9.35 12.86 33.24
CA VAL A 44 -8.20 12.07 33.65
C VAL A 44 -8.40 11.65 35.10
N PHE A 45 -8.28 10.35 35.36
CA PHE A 45 -8.42 9.81 36.71
C PHE A 45 -7.13 10.00 37.49
N ASN A 46 -7.24 10.46 38.73
CA ASN A 46 -6.10 10.59 39.63
C ASN A 46 -5.59 9.24 40.15
N HIS A 47 -6.33 8.14 39.91
CA HIS A 47 -5.91 6.78 40.23
C HIS A 47 -6.32 5.82 39.10
N PRO A 48 -5.52 4.78 38.79
CA PRO A 48 -5.87 3.81 37.76
C PRO A 48 -7.06 2.98 38.22
N ILE A 49 -8.05 2.86 37.35
CA ILE A 49 -9.20 1.99 37.55
C ILE A 49 -8.71 0.53 37.61
N SER A 50 -9.32 -0.28 38.47
CA SER A 50 -8.96 -1.69 38.67
C SER A 50 -8.94 -2.49 37.35
N SER A 51 -9.80 -2.16 36.39
CA SER A 51 -9.84 -2.79 35.07
C SER A 51 -8.56 -2.58 34.25
N TYR A 52 -7.94 -1.39 34.32
CA TYR A 52 -6.65 -1.12 33.66
C TYR A 52 -5.54 -1.96 34.25
N LYS A 53 -5.42 -1.99 35.60
CA LYS A 53 -4.42 -2.81 36.29
C LYS A 53 -4.54 -4.28 35.93
N ASN A 54 -5.77 -4.82 35.94
CA ASN A 54 -6.02 -6.22 35.60
C ASN A 54 -5.64 -6.54 34.15
N GLN A 55 -5.98 -5.68 33.18
CA GLN A 55 -5.62 -5.92 31.77
C GLN A 55 -4.11 -5.80 31.52
N LEU A 56 -3.47 -4.80 32.13
CA LEU A 56 -2.02 -4.65 32.07
C LEU A 56 -1.33 -5.89 32.64
N GLU A 57 -1.80 -6.39 33.79
CA GLU A 57 -1.31 -7.62 34.39
C GLU A 57 -1.42 -8.82 33.43
N GLN A 58 -2.57 -9.00 32.77
CA GLN A 58 -2.76 -10.09 31.81
C GLN A 58 -1.82 -9.98 30.60
N ILE A 59 -1.62 -8.77 30.07
CA ILE A 59 -0.69 -8.52 28.95
C ILE A 59 0.74 -8.90 29.35
N LEU A 60 1.18 -8.44 30.53
CA LEU A 60 2.53 -8.67 31.04
C LEU A 60 2.76 -10.16 31.38
N LEU A 61 1.81 -10.83 32.03
CA LEU A 61 1.88 -12.26 32.32
C LEU A 61 1.97 -13.10 31.04
N LYS A 62 1.16 -12.77 30.03
CA LYS A 62 1.19 -13.45 28.73
C LYS A 62 2.54 -13.26 28.03
N ALA A 63 3.09 -12.04 28.06
CA ALA A 63 4.38 -11.76 27.47
C ALA A 63 5.52 -12.50 28.17
N LYS A 64 5.56 -12.44 29.52
CA LYS A 64 6.55 -13.16 30.33
C LYS A 64 6.51 -14.68 30.10
N LYS A 65 5.31 -15.26 29.96
CA LYS A 65 5.15 -16.70 29.66
C LYS A 65 5.77 -17.09 28.31
N ASN A 66 5.66 -16.22 27.30
CA ASN A 66 6.17 -16.48 25.95
C ASN A 66 7.66 -16.13 25.80
N LYS A 67 8.13 -15.10 26.49
CA LYS A 67 9.50 -14.60 26.42
C LYS A 67 9.99 -14.23 27.84
N PRO A 68 10.89 -15.03 28.45
CA PRO A 68 11.34 -14.79 29.82
C PRO A 68 12.11 -13.47 29.98
N ALA A 69 12.77 -12.98 28.94
CA ALA A 69 13.36 -11.65 28.88
C ALA A 69 12.31 -10.56 28.54
N THR A 70 11.36 -10.39 29.46
CA THR A 70 10.39 -9.30 29.43
C THR A 70 10.79 -8.23 30.44
N LEU A 71 10.83 -6.97 30.04
CA LEU A 71 11.15 -5.81 30.89
C LEU A 71 10.01 -4.78 30.82
N LEU A 72 9.78 -4.05 31.91
CA LEU A 72 8.82 -2.95 31.96
C LEU A 72 9.53 -1.62 32.26
N PHE A 73 9.30 -0.66 31.40
CA PHE A 73 9.75 0.72 31.53
C PHE A 73 8.53 1.61 31.74
N MET A 74 8.69 2.66 32.53
CA MET A 74 7.66 3.66 32.73
C MET A 74 8.27 5.05 32.67
N GLU A 75 7.62 5.96 31.95
CA GLU A 75 8.05 7.35 32.00
C GLU A 75 7.87 7.91 33.42
N LYS A 76 8.92 8.54 33.96
CA LYS A 76 8.88 9.10 35.31
C LYS A 76 8.02 10.38 35.37
N GLY A 77 7.94 11.08 34.26
CA GLY A 77 7.46 12.44 34.21
C GLY A 77 8.54 13.44 34.63
N LEU A 78 8.19 14.72 34.51
CA LEU A 78 9.07 15.83 34.86
C LEU A 78 8.83 16.32 36.30
N SER A 79 8.01 15.61 37.08
CA SER A 79 7.97 15.76 38.54
C SER A 79 9.15 14.99 39.16
N ASP A 80 9.70 15.48 40.27
CA ASP A 80 10.68 14.71 41.07
C ASP A 80 10.00 13.72 42.01
N VAL A 81 8.69 13.88 42.24
CA VAL A 81 7.89 13.03 43.10
C VAL A 81 7.22 11.95 42.26
N ILE A 82 7.48 10.69 42.63
CA ILE A 82 6.78 9.51 42.09
C ILE A 82 5.44 9.38 42.81
N ASP A 83 4.35 9.41 42.05
CA ASP A 83 3.00 9.30 42.59
C ASP A 83 2.62 7.85 42.96
N ASP A 84 1.51 7.68 43.68
CA ASP A 84 1.07 6.35 44.13
C ASP A 84 0.58 5.45 42.98
N ASN A 85 0.25 6.01 41.82
CA ASN A 85 -0.14 5.24 40.65
C ASN A 85 1.09 4.60 40.01
N GLN A 86 2.15 5.38 39.84
CA GLN A 86 3.45 4.93 39.38
C GLN A 86 4.01 3.84 40.31
N LYS A 87 3.93 4.04 41.63
CA LYS A 87 4.30 2.98 42.61
C LYS A 87 3.42 1.74 42.50
N GLY A 88 2.14 1.91 42.17
CA GLY A 88 1.22 0.80 41.93
C GLY A 88 1.64 -0.07 40.74
N ILE A 89 2.10 0.54 39.65
CA ILE A 89 2.65 -0.18 38.49
C ILE A 89 3.98 -0.86 38.82
N GLU A 90 4.87 -0.19 39.56
CA GLU A 90 6.11 -0.79 40.05
C GLU A 90 5.83 -2.03 40.92
N THR A 91 4.85 -1.94 41.82
CA THR A 91 4.41 -3.05 42.67
C THR A 91 3.82 -4.20 41.86
N LEU A 92 3.04 -3.90 40.81
CA LEU A 92 2.53 -4.90 39.89
C LEU A 92 3.66 -5.64 39.16
N ALA A 93 4.65 -4.91 38.64
CA ALA A 93 5.81 -5.49 37.97
C ALA A 93 6.60 -6.42 38.90
N LYS A 94 6.82 -5.99 40.15
CA LYS A 94 7.44 -6.80 41.21
C LYS A 94 6.64 -8.08 41.49
N THR A 95 5.32 -7.98 41.58
CA THR A 95 4.42 -9.12 41.82
C THR A 95 4.47 -10.15 40.69
N ILE A 96 4.48 -9.68 39.43
CA ILE A 96 4.63 -10.55 38.25
C ILE A 96 6.06 -11.09 38.14
N GLY A 97 7.04 -10.42 38.74
CA GLY A 97 8.47 -10.73 38.67
C GLY A 97 9.08 -10.31 37.33
N ILE A 98 8.74 -9.12 36.84
CA ILE A 98 9.32 -8.47 35.66
C ILE A 98 10.23 -7.32 36.13
N PRO A 99 11.46 -7.19 35.62
CA PRO A 99 12.32 -6.03 35.88
C PRO A 99 11.64 -4.72 35.50
N PHE A 100 11.67 -3.73 36.41
CA PHE A 100 11.00 -2.45 36.26
C PHE A 100 11.99 -1.28 36.32
N PHE A 101 11.86 -0.32 35.41
CA PHE A 101 12.73 0.84 35.32
C PHE A 101 11.94 2.13 35.05
N TYR A 102 12.29 3.20 35.77
CA TYR A 102 11.86 4.55 35.39
C TYR A 102 12.79 5.12 34.33
N VAL A 103 12.23 5.75 33.30
CA VAL A 103 12.99 6.40 32.21
C VAL A 103 12.46 7.80 31.97
N ASP A 104 13.34 8.80 32.00
CA ASP A 104 12.99 10.18 31.65
C ASP A 104 14.25 11.04 31.51
N LEU A 105 14.10 12.35 31.31
CA LEU A 105 15.21 13.28 31.33
C LEU A 105 16.02 13.17 32.64
N PRO A 106 17.35 12.93 32.60
CA PRO A 106 18.17 12.85 33.81
C PRO A 106 18.10 14.14 34.62
N THR A 107 18.14 14.04 35.96
CA THR A 107 17.95 15.18 36.89
C THR A 107 18.86 16.37 36.57
N GLU A 108 20.13 16.12 36.25
CA GLU A 108 21.10 17.18 35.91
C GLU A 108 20.73 17.90 34.60
N THR A 109 20.29 17.14 33.59
CA THR A 109 19.86 17.71 32.29
C THR A 109 18.54 18.46 32.46
N LYS A 110 17.64 17.92 33.29
CA LYS A 110 16.36 18.50 33.62
C LYS A 110 16.53 19.90 34.20
N GLU A 111 17.33 20.10 35.24
CA GLU A 111 17.50 21.43 35.84
C GLU A 111 18.04 22.49 34.85
N SER A 112 18.92 22.10 33.91
CA SER A 112 19.42 23.03 32.89
C SER A 112 18.33 23.54 31.94
N TYR A 113 17.43 22.67 31.46
CA TYR A 113 16.34 23.08 30.58
C TYR A 113 15.20 23.76 31.35
N PHE A 114 14.92 23.27 32.55
CA PHE A 114 13.82 23.76 33.38
C PHE A 114 14.07 25.12 34.00
N SER A 115 15.31 25.42 34.41
CA SER A 115 15.64 26.76 34.93
C SER A 115 15.35 27.86 33.91
N GLN A 116 15.70 27.63 32.64
CA GLN A 116 15.41 28.56 31.54
C GLN A 116 13.90 28.70 31.30
N LEU A 117 13.19 27.58 31.15
CA LEU A 117 11.74 27.59 30.92
C LEU A 117 10.97 28.22 32.10
N ARG A 118 11.32 27.90 33.36
CA ARG A 118 10.71 28.49 34.56
C ARG A 118 10.94 30.01 34.60
N ASN A 119 12.12 30.49 34.23
CA ASN A 119 12.42 31.92 34.19
C ASN A 119 11.61 32.65 33.12
N GLN A 120 11.53 32.08 31.91
CA GLN A 120 10.67 32.59 30.83
C GLN A 120 9.19 32.59 31.25
N ASN A 121 8.74 31.53 31.91
CA ASN A 121 7.38 31.42 32.42
C ASN A 121 7.07 32.53 33.43
N LYS A 122 7.95 32.74 34.42
CA LYS A 122 7.82 33.83 35.40
C LYS A 122 7.82 35.21 34.73
N PHE A 123 8.59 35.38 33.66
CA PHE A 123 8.61 36.62 32.89
C PHE A 123 7.29 36.86 32.16
N ILE A 124 6.75 35.84 31.49
CA ILE A 124 5.42 35.87 30.86
C ILE A 124 4.34 36.19 31.89
N GLU A 125 4.32 35.53 33.05
CA GLU A 125 3.34 35.81 34.12
C GLU A 125 3.39 37.27 34.59
N LYS A 126 4.59 37.84 34.73
CA LYS A 126 4.75 39.26 35.08
C LYS A 126 4.19 40.17 34.00
N LEU A 127 4.51 39.92 32.72
CA LEU A 127 4.00 40.70 31.60
C LEU A 127 2.48 40.60 31.50
N THR A 128 1.90 39.41 31.65
CA THR A 128 0.45 39.21 31.64
C THR A 128 -0.22 39.96 32.80
N LYS A 129 0.36 39.94 34.01
CA LYS A 129 -0.18 40.73 35.13
C LYS A 129 -0.11 42.23 34.86
N SER A 130 1.01 42.73 34.33
CA SER A 130 1.15 44.13 33.96
C SER A 130 0.13 44.53 32.89
N LYS A 131 -0.01 43.72 31.83
CA LYS A 131 -1.02 43.92 30.78
C LYS A 131 -2.44 44.02 31.37
N ASN A 132 -2.87 43.01 32.14
CA ASN A 132 -4.21 42.98 32.72
C ASN A 132 -4.47 44.21 33.63
N SER A 133 -3.45 44.67 34.37
CA SER A 133 -3.57 45.87 35.20
C SER A 133 -3.73 47.16 34.38
N MET A 134 -3.10 47.25 33.21
CA MET A 134 -3.20 48.41 32.31
C MET A 134 -4.49 48.41 31.50
N GLU A 135 -4.94 47.25 31.03
CA GLU A 135 -6.25 47.10 30.35
C GLU A 135 -7.40 47.52 31.27
N SER A 136 -7.30 47.21 32.57
CA SER A 136 -8.30 47.62 33.57
C SER A 136 -8.36 49.13 33.83
N GLN A 137 -7.40 49.92 33.32
CA GLN A 137 -7.33 51.37 33.46
C GLN A 137 -7.77 52.13 32.18
N GLU A 138 -8.30 51.43 31.17
CA GLU A 138 -8.78 51.98 29.88
C GLU A 138 -7.78 52.91 29.14
N LYS A 139 -6.48 52.77 29.41
CA LYS A 139 -5.42 53.47 28.67
C LYS A 139 -4.98 52.65 27.45
N TYR A 140 -5.47 53.03 26.28
CA TYR A 140 -4.88 52.62 25.00
C TYR A 140 -3.72 53.56 24.68
N ASP A 141 -2.52 53.16 25.08
CA ASP A 141 -1.27 53.88 24.81
C ASP A 141 -0.25 52.90 24.18
N THR A 142 0.75 53.45 23.48
CA THR A 142 1.89 52.79 22.86
C THR A 142 2.58 51.78 23.79
N GLU A 143 2.55 52.01 25.11
CA GLU A 143 3.07 51.09 26.12
C GLU A 143 2.32 49.75 26.17
N LEU A 144 0.99 49.75 26.00
CA LEU A 144 0.16 48.55 25.99
C LEU A 144 0.47 47.69 24.76
N GLU A 145 0.58 48.33 23.59
CA GLU A 145 0.97 47.67 22.34
C GLU A 145 2.38 47.06 22.44
N ASN A 146 3.33 47.77 23.04
CA ASN A 146 4.68 47.27 23.28
C ASN A 146 4.68 46.05 24.20
N ILE A 147 3.90 46.06 25.29
CA ILE A 147 3.77 44.90 26.18
C ILE A 147 3.17 43.72 25.43
N ASP A 148 2.19 43.95 24.56
CA ASP A 148 1.57 42.89 23.76
C ASP A 148 2.54 42.24 22.79
N VAL A 149 3.33 43.02 22.06
CA VAL A 149 4.36 42.49 21.16
C VAL A 149 5.41 41.68 21.93
N VAL A 150 5.86 42.18 23.08
CA VAL A 150 6.84 41.47 23.93
C VAL A 150 6.24 40.20 24.52
N LEU A 151 4.98 40.23 24.96
CA LEU A 151 4.28 39.07 25.50
C LEU A 151 4.11 37.99 24.44
N GLN A 152 3.66 38.34 23.23
CA GLN A 152 3.54 37.41 22.11
C GLN A 152 4.89 36.77 21.76
N LYS A 153 5.95 37.57 21.67
CA LYS A 153 7.30 37.07 21.39
C LYS A 153 7.77 36.10 22.49
N ALA A 154 7.64 36.48 23.76
CA ALA A 154 8.05 35.64 24.89
C ALA A 154 7.25 34.32 24.93
N GLN A 155 5.95 34.36 24.68
CA GLN A 155 5.10 33.17 24.58
C GLN A 155 5.53 32.26 23.42
N ASN A 156 5.86 32.82 22.26
CA ASN A 156 6.31 32.04 21.11
C ASN A 156 7.68 31.40 21.36
N GLU A 157 8.65 32.13 21.92
CA GLU A 157 9.96 31.61 22.28
C GLU A 157 9.85 30.47 23.31
N PHE A 158 9.01 30.66 24.33
CA PHE A 158 8.72 29.62 25.31
C PHE A 158 8.08 28.39 24.67
N LYS A 159 7.11 28.58 23.77
CA LYS A 159 6.45 27.48 23.04
C LYS A 159 7.47 26.69 22.22
N ILE A 160 8.34 27.37 21.45
CA ILE A 160 9.38 26.72 20.65
C ILE A 160 10.33 25.90 21.54
N ALA A 161 10.83 26.50 22.63
CA ALA A 161 11.75 25.82 23.54
C ALA A 161 11.10 24.63 24.26
N TYR A 162 9.83 24.78 24.68
CA TYR A 162 9.07 23.70 25.30
C TYR A 162 8.78 22.57 24.32
N THR A 163 8.35 22.88 23.10
CA THR A 163 8.12 21.91 22.03
C THR A 163 9.41 21.15 21.69
N GLU A 164 10.54 21.84 21.55
CA GLU A 164 11.83 21.16 21.31
C GLU A 164 12.19 20.21 22.46
N LEU A 165 11.98 20.61 23.71
CA LEU A 165 12.23 19.76 24.86
C LEU A 165 11.34 18.50 24.85
N VAL A 166 10.03 18.68 24.68
CA VAL A 166 9.03 17.61 24.82
C VAL A 166 9.00 16.67 23.60
N GLU A 167 9.14 17.20 22.40
CA GLU A 167 9.00 16.41 21.16
C GLU A 167 10.33 15.85 20.64
N LYS A 168 11.47 16.41 21.07
CA LYS A 168 12.78 16.00 20.53
C LYS A 168 13.74 15.52 21.61
N THR A 169 14.04 16.35 22.60
CA THR A 169 15.07 16.03 23.59
C THR A 169 14.64 14.94 24.55
N ARG A 170 13.46 15.06 25.18
CA ARG A 170 12.96 14.10 26.16
C ARG A 170 12.74 12.69 25.57
N PRO A 171 12.09 12.51 24.40
CA PRO A 171 11.89 11.18 23.82
C PRO A 171 13.21 10.49 23.48
N MET A 172 14.21 11.27 23.03
CA MET A 172 15.56 10.78 22.77
C MET A 172 16.23 10.25 24.05
N TRP A 173 16.15 10.98 25.16
CA TRP A 173 16.68 10.50 26.45
C TRP A 173 15.98 9.25 26.98
N ILE A 174 14.66 9.16 26.83
CA ILE A 174 13.88 7.98 27.22
C ILE A 174 14.38 6.76 26.45
N LEU A 175 14.46 6.86 25.12
CA LEU A 175 14.90 5.73 24.30
C LEU A 175 16.37 5.38 24.51
N PHE A 176 17.23 6.38 24.73
CA PHE A 176 18.64 6.18 25.07
C PHE A 176 18.81 5.31 26.31
N GLN A 177 18.11 5.63 27.42
CA GLN A 177 18.18 4.82 28.64
C GLN A 177 17.68 3.39 28.44
N ILE A 178 16.59 3.21 27.67
CA ILE A 178 16.09 1.89 27.33
C ILE A 178 17.19 1.11 26.58
N VAL A 179 17.79 1.71 25.55
CA VAL A 179 18.84 1.09 24.73
C VAL A 179 20.06 0.72 25.57
N GLU A 180 20.52 1.59 26.47
CA GLU A 180 21.65 1.30 27.35
C GLU A 180 21.38 0.11 28.27
N ILE A 181 20.20 0.07 28.91
CA ILE A 181 19.79 -1.07 29.74
C ILE A 181 19.71 -2.35 28.91
N LEU A 182 19.18 -2.25 27.69
CA LEU A 182 19.08 -3.40 26.79
C LEU A 182 20.43 -3.89 26.30
N ARG A 183 21.47 -3.05 26.19
CA ARG A 183 22.84 -3.48 25.81
C ARG A 183 23.44 -4.42 26.85
N GLU A 184 23.21 -4.15 28.12
CA GLU A 184 23.73 -4.96 29.24
C GLU A 184 22.95 -6.27 29.46
N TRP A 185 21.79 -6.43 28.83
CA TRP A 185 20.94 -7.62 29.04
C TRP A 185 21.48 -8.88 28.34
N GLU A 186 21.57 -10.02 29.00
CA GLU A 186 22.19 -11.23 28.41
C GLU A 186 21.39 -11.84 27.24
N SER A 187 20.05 -11.71 27.26
CA SER A 187 19.18 -12.37 26.28
C SER A 187 19.20 -11.67 24.92
N ARG A 188 19.12 -12.46 23.83
CA ARG A 188 19.00 -11.93 22.46
C ARG A 188 17.59 -11.48 22.12
N ASP A 189 16.58 -12.25 22.51
CA ASP A 189 15.18 -11.95 22.23
C ASP A 189 14.54 -11.23 23.41
N ILE A 190 14.27 -9.93 23.28
CA ILE A 190 13.78 -9.10 24.38
C ILE A 190 12.43 -8.48 24.03
N THR A 191 11.48 -8.50 24.98
CA THR A 191 10.26 -7.69 24.90
C THR A 191 10.28 -6.63 25.97
N CYS A 192 10.33 -5.37 25.57
CA CYS A 192 10.28 -4.23 26.46
C CYS A 192 8.91 -3.56 26.35
N PHE A 193 8.24 -3.39 27.47
CA PHE A 193 7.03 -2.59 27.57
C PHE A 193 7.42 -1.18 28.03
N LEU A 194 6.89 -0.14 27.41
CA LEU A 194 7.08 1.24 27.81
C LEU A 194 5.71 1.88 28.06
N ILE A 195 5.42 2.17 29.33
CA ILE A 195 4.24 2.96 29.71
C ILE A 195 4.61 4.43 29.55
N ILE A 196 3.99 5.08 28.57
CA ILE A 196 4.28 6.46 28.19
C ILE A 196 3.04 7.16 27.66
N SER A 197 2.92 8.45 27.92
CA SER A 197 1.82 9.31 27.51
C SER A 197 1.67 9.34 25.99
N LYS A 198 0.41 9.30 25.54
CA LYS A 198 0.03 9.26 24.12
C LYS A 198 0.69 10.36 23.28
N ASN A 199 0.84 11.55 23.84
CA ASN A 199 1.47 12.70 23.18
C ASN A 199 2.94 12.47 22.81
N THR A 200 3.58 11.44 23.35
CA THR A 200 4.99 11.10 23.10
C THR A 200 5.16 9.78 22.33
N HIS A 201 4.05 9.07 22.02
CA HIS A 201 4.09 7.77 21.32
C HIS A 201 4.69 7.89 19.92
N GLU A 202 4.32 8.92 19.16
CA GLU A 202 4.78 9.12 17.79
C GLU A 202 6.28 9.38 17.74
N GLN A 203 6.79 10.24 18.61
CA GLN A 203 8.21 10.59 18.67
C GLN A 203 9.06 9.39 19.10
N ILE A 204 8.61 8.59 20.08
CA ILE A 204 9.30 7.35 20.45
C ILE A 204 9.26 6.33 19.32
N GLN A 205 8.12 6.18 18.64
CA GLN A 205 7.99 5.25 17.52
C GLN A 205 8.93 5.61 16.37
N ASP A 206 9.02 6.89 16.01
CA ASP A 206 9.93 7.36 14.96
C ASP A 206 11.39 7.12 15.31
N LEU A 207 11.77 7.35 16.57
CA LEU A 207 13.13 7.06 17.04
C LEU A 207 13.40 5.55 17.07
N ALA A 208 12.47 4.73 17.57
CA ALA A 208 12.59 3.29 17.60
C ALA A 208 12.71 2.67 16.19
N ASN A 209 11.96 3.19 15.22
CA ASN A 209 12.05 2.79 13.81
C ASN A 209 13.44 3.10 13.21
N LYS A 210 14.04 4.24 13.56
CA LYS A 210 15.42 4.59 13.13
C LYS A 210 16.47 3.64 13.70
N LEU A 211 16.19 3.04 14.87
CA LEU A 211 17.01 2.03 15.51
C LEU A 211 16.67 0.59 15.10
N GLU A 212 15.73 0.42 14.16
CA GLU A 212 15.27 -0.88 13.65
C GLU A 212 14.69 -1.80 14.74
N LEU A 213 14.04 -1.22 15.75
CA LEU A 213 13.31 -1.97 16.77
C LEU A 213 11.92 -2.37 16.23
N ASP A 214 11.45 -3.58 16.53
CA ASP A 214 10.05 -3.94 16.29
C ASP A 214 9.17 -3.17 17.27
N THR A 215 8.12 -2.51 16.79
CA THR A 215 7.24 -1.69 17.65
C THR A 215 5.80 -2.14 17.59
N GLU A 216 5.16 -2.18 18.76
CA GLU A 216 3.73 -2.44 18.91
C GLU A 216 3.12 -1.39 19.83
N GLN A 217 1.85 -1.01 19.61
CA GLN A 217 1.18 0.01 20.40
C GLN A 217 -0.14 -0.51 20.95
N TYR A 218 -0.41 -0.16 22.19
CA TYR A 218 -1.67 -0.41 22.87
C TYR A 218 -2.25 0.93 23.36
N LEU A 219 -3.45 1.23 22.89
CA LEU A 219 -4.20 2.42 23.32
C LEU A 219 -5.21 2.05 24.39
N VAL A 220 -5.51 3.02 25.27
CA VAL A 220 -6.52 2.88 26.31
C VAL A 220 -7.83 3.49 25.82
N HIS A 221 -8.85 2.65 25.66
CA HIS A 221 -10.20 3.09 25.30
C HIS A 221 -11.12 3.10 26.52
N LYS A 222 -11.91 4.17 26.68
CA LYS A 222 -12.96 4.29 27.70
C LYS A 222 -14.28 3.75 27.14
N ILE A 223 -14.83 2.72 27.79
CA ILE A 223 -16.09 2.08 27.42
C ILE A 223 -17.08 2.26 28.56
N LEU A 224 -18.33 2.60 28.25
CA LEU A 224 -19.41 2.64 29.25
C LEU A 224 -19.77 1.21 29.66
N SER A 225 -19.78 0.96 30.97
CA SER A 225 -20.27 -0.33 31.50
C SER A 225 -21.80 -0.41 31.28
N GLN A 226 -22.27 -1.47 30.62
CA GLN A 226 -23.70 -1.63 30.29
C GLN A 226 -24.58 -2.01 31.50
N GLN A 227 -24.02 -2.10 32.71
CA GLN A 227 -24.67 -2.76 33.87
C GLN A 227 -25.16 -1.81 34.98
N VAL A 228 -25.17 -0.49 34.79
CA VAL A 228 -25.61 0.41 35.86
C VAL A 228 -27.13 0.62 35.83
N ASN A 229 -27.82 -0.09 36.72
CA ASN A 229 -29.24 0.09 36.99
C ASN A 229 -29.47 1.42 37.74
N ALA A 230 -30.50 2.20 37.36
CA ALA A 230 -30.76 3.56 37.84
C ALA A 230 -30.89 3.68 39.38
N LYS A 231 -31.27 2.59 40.07
CA LYS A 231 -31.38 2.56 41.55
C LYS A 231 -30.04 2.57 42.31
N ASN A 232 -28.91 2.27 41.64
CA ASN A 232 -27.58 2.18 42.27
C ASN A 232 -26.57 3.19 41.69
N PHE A 233 -27.06 4.24 41.03
CA PHE A 233 -26.22 5.17 40.29
C PHE A 233 -25.21 5.90 41.19
N GLU A 234 -25.61 6.34 42.39
CA GLU A 234 -24.72 7.02 43.35
C GLU A 234 -23.59 6.10 43.86
N LYS A 235 -23.90 4.86 44.24
CA LYS A 235 -22.89 3.84 44.61
C LYS A 235 -21.97 3.44 43.45
N ALA A 236 -22.46 3.48 42.21
CA ALA A 236 -21.66 3.17 41.03
C ALA A 236 -20.67 4.31 40.70
N ILE A 237 -21.02 5.56 40.99
CA ILE A 237 -20.13 6.73 40.92
C ILE A 237 -19.02 6.61 41.98
N GLU A 238 -19.37 6.32 43.23
CA GLU A 238 -18.39 6.19 44.33
C GLU A 238 -17.34 5.10 44.08
N ASN A 239 -17.73 4.00 43.43
CA ASN A 239 -16.84 2.87 43.14
C ASN A 239 -16.17 2.93 41.75
N GLN A 240 -16.32 4.04 41.00
CA GLN A 240 -15.79 4.20 39.63
C GLN A 240 -16.22 3.09 38.64
N ASN A 241 -17.32 2.38 38.91
CA ASN A 241 -17.77 1.20 38.15
C ASN A 241 -18.53 1.55 36.86
N LEU A 242 -18.73 2.83 36.56
CA LEU A 242 -19.46 3.30 35.37
C LEU A 242 -18.67 3.16 34.07
N VAL A 243 -17.34 3.23 34.14
CA VAL A 243 -16.43 3.21 32.99
C VAL A 243 -15.50 2.00 33.10
N GLN A 244 -15.48 1.17 32.07
CA GLN A 244 -14.49 0.11 31.91
C GLN A 244 -13.44 0.55 30.90
N LEU A 245 -12.18 0.21 31.16
CA LEU A 245 -11.10 0.46 30.21
C LEU A 245 -10.80 -0.79 29.40
N SER A 246 -10.47 -0.59 28.14
CA SER A 246 -9.97 -1.61 27.22
C SER A 246 -8.60 -1.17 26.70
N ILE A 247 -7.56 -1.94 27.02
CA ILE A 247 -6.23 -1.81 26.45
C ILE A 247 -6.22 -2.64 25.16
N GLU A 248 -6.37 -1.97 24.03
CA GLU A 248 -6.45 -2.64 22.72
C GLU A 248 -5.21 -2.36 21.90
N LYS A 249 -4.74 -3.39 21.19
CA LYS A 249 -3.66 -3.23 20.22
C LYS A 249 -4.14 -2.28 19.13
N GLU A 250 -3.46 -1.14 18.99
CA GLU A 250 -3.75 -0.19 17.94
C GLU A 250 -3.36 -0.82 16.58
N LYS A 251 -4.35 -1.02 15.70
CA LYS A 251 -4.08 -1.33 14.29
C LYS A 251 -3.64 -0.03 13.60
N LYS A 252 -2.41 0.42 13.86
CA LYS A 252 -1.97 1.71 13.33
C LYS A 252 -1.75 1.65 11.81
N LYS A 253 -2.49 2.48 11.08
CA LYS A 253 -2.17 2.92 9.71
C LYS A 253 -1.04 3.97 9.78
N THR A 254 0.19 3.57 10.12
CA THR A 254 1.39 4.35 9.79
C THR A 254 1.88 3.99 8.38
N GLY A 255 0.95 3.90 7.43
CA GLY A 255 1.25 3.49 6.07
C GLY A 255 1.95 4.63 5.33
N LYS A 256 3.25 4.49 5.05
CA LYS A 256 3.88 5.24 3.96
C LYS A 256 2.95 5.17 2.74
N LYS A 257 2.66 6.34 2.16
CA LYS A 257 1.70 6.49 1.06
C LYS A 257 2.13 5.65 -0.14
N TYR A 258 1.26 4.74 -0.56
CA TYR A 258 1.44 3.97 -1.78
C TYR A 258 1.21 4.90 -2.97
N LEU A 259 2.27 5.21 -3.70
CA LEU A 259 2.21 6.05 -4.89
C LEU A 259 2.33 5.17 -6.12
N LEU A 260 1.42 5.39 -7.06
CA LEU A 260 1.54 4.87 -8.40
C LEU A 260 1.96 6.01 -9.33
N TYR A 261 3.03 5.79 -10.07
CA TYR A 261 3.47 6.68 -11.13
C TYR A 261 3.16 6.03 -12.47
N MET A 262 2.20 6.60 -13.18
CA MET A 262 1.84 6.17 -14.52
C MET A 262 2.78 6.85 -15.51
N VAL A 263 3.47 6.03 -16.30
CA VAL A 263 4.39 6.45 -17.35
C VAL A 263 3.72 6.04 -18.65
N ASP A 264 3.08 7.01 -19.30
CA ASP A 264 2.28 6.81 -20.51
C ASP A 264 3.01 7.42 -21.71
N THR A 265 3.17 6.63 -22.78
CA THR A 265 3.72 7.13 -24.04
C THR A 265 2.67 7.85 -24.89
N ASP A 266 1.39 7.74 -24.54
CA ASP A 266 0.33 8.50 -25.21
C ASP A 266 0.34 9.96 -24.71
N PRO A 267 -0.08 10.94 -25.55
CA PRO A 267 -0.17 12.33 -25.14
C PRO A 267 -1.19 12.62 -24.03
N ILE A 268 -2.12 11.70 -23.79
CA ILE A 268 -3.16 11.82 -22.78
C ILE A 268 -3.33 10.46 -22.11
N ALA A 269 -3.14 10.45 -20.80
CA ALA A 269 -3.39 9.31 -19.94
C ALA A 269 -4.88 8.93 -19.95
N THR A 270 -5.17 7.63 -20.01
CA THR A 270 -6.56 7.17 -19.95
C THR A 270 -7.14 7.28 -18.52
N PRO A 271 -8.37 7.82 -18.36
CA PRO A 271 -9.01 7.91 -17.05
C PRO A 271 -9.32 6.53 -16.45
N TYR A 272 -9.50 5.50 -17.30
CA TYR A 272 -9.82 4.15 -16.86
C TYR A 272 -8.72 3.58 -15.93
N ASP A 273 -7.45 3.64 -16.34
CA ASP A 273 -6.34 3.08 -15.56
C ASP A 273 -6.07 3.89 -14.28
N ILE A 274 -6.32 5.21 -14.32
CA ILE A 274 -6.25 6.08 -13.13
C ILE A 274 -7.29 5.66 -12.09
N THR A 275 -8.55 5.46 -12.51
CA THR A 275 -9.62 4.98 -11.62
C THR A 275 -9.28 3.60 -11.05
N MET A 276 -8.81 2.67 -11.89
CA MET A 276 -8.39 1.33 -11.47
C MET A 276 -7.29 1.37 -10.41
N ALA A 277 -6.30 2.24 -10.57
CA ALA A 277 -5.24 2.44 -9.59
C ALA A 277 -5.81 2.92 -8.25
N TYR A 278 -6.69 3.92 -8.21
CA TYR A 278 -7.33 4.34 -6.95
C TYR A 278 -8.17 3.23 -6.32
N ASP A 279 -8.97 2.51 -7.10
CA ASP A 279 -9.82 1.40 -6.64
C ASP A 279 -9.01 0.21 -6.10
N SER A 280 -7.77 0.04 -6.58
CA SER A 280 -6.82 -0.94 -6.04
C SER A 280 -6.16 -0.50 -4.71
N GLY A 281 -6.40 0.75 -4.30
CA GLY A 281 -6.06 1.31 -3.01
C GLY A 281 -4.73 2.06 -2.97
N TYR A 282 -4.21 2.55 -4.09
CA TYR A 282 -3.11 3.52 -4.06
C TYR A 282 -3.60 4.83 -3.43
N ASP A 283 -2.72 5.51 -2.69
CA ASP A 283 -3.05 6.76 -2.01
C ASP A 283 -3.02 7.96 -2.98
N ALA A 284 -2.17 7.90 -4.01
CA ALA A 284 -2.14 8.88 -5.08
C ALA A 284 -1.60 8.25 -6.38
N VAL A 285 -2.13 8.75 -7.50
CA VAL A 285 -1.73 8.41 -8.86
C VAL A 285 -1.14 9.67 -9.50
N ILE A 286 0.13 9.60 -9.87
CA ILE A 286 0.86 10.67 -10.56
C ILE A 286 1.06 10.20 -11.99
N HIS A 287 0.72 11.01 -12.98
CA HIS A 287 0.86 10.62 -14.39
C HIS A 287 1.90 11.50 -15.11
N PHE A 288 2.72 10.84 -15.91
CA PHE A 288 3.62 11.43 -16.89
C PHE A 288 3.11 11.00 -18.27
N GLU A 289 2.74 11.98 -19.09
CA GLU A 289 2.16 11.79 -20.43
C GLU A 289 3.20 12.18 -21.48
N ASP A 290 3.02 11.71 -22.72
CA ASP A 290 3.96 11.93 -23.84
C ASP A 290 5.41 11.53 -23.49
N VAL A 291 5.60 10.50 -22.67
CA VAL A 291 6.94 10.10 -22.22
C VAL A 291 7.72 9.50 -23.40
N LYS A 292 8.83 10.14 -23.73
CA LYS A 292 9.72 9.71 -24.81
C LYS A 292 10.78 8.74 -24.29
N PRO A 293 11.26 7.82 -25.14
CA PRO A 293 12.36 6.93 -24.77
C PRO A 293 13.56 7.69 -24.19
N GLU A 294 13.94 8.83 -24.77
CA GLU A 294 15.10 9.67 -24.40
C GLU A 294 15.09 10.12 -22.94
N GLU A 295 13.90 10.40 -22.42
CA GLU A 295 13.70 11.00 -21.10
C GLU A 295 13.47 9.93 -20.01
N THR A 296 13.18 8.69 -20.42
CA THR A 296 12.74 7.61 -19.54
C THR A 296 13.77 7.29 -18.45
N VAL A 297 15.07 7.21 -18.78
CA VAL A 297 16.09 6.78 -17.80
C VAL A 297 16.21 7.78 -16.65
N GLY A 298 16.26 9.08 -16.94
CA GLY A 298 16.35 10.12 -15.92
C GLY A 298 15.11 10.14 -15.03
N LEU A 299 13.92 10.07 -15.65
CA LEU A 299 12.64 10.03 -14.94
C LEU A 299 12.56 8.86 -13.94
N ILE A 300 12.91 7.65 -14.38
CA ILE A 300 12.86 6.46 -13.52
C ILE A 300 13.92 6.54 -12.41
N GLN A 301 15.13 7.03 -12.70
CA GLN A 301 16.16 7.17 -11.68
C GLN A 301 15.75 8.15 -10.57
N ASP A 302 15.25 9.33 -10.93
CA ASP A 302 14.76 10.32 -9.97
C ASP A 302 13.66 9.74 -9.08
N LEU A 303 12.73 8.99 -9.67
CA LEU A 303 11.65 8.33 -8.96
C LEU A 303 12.16 7.27 -7.98
N VAL A 304 13.06 6.39 -8.42
CA VAL A 304 13.56 5.27 -7.61
C VAL A 304 14.53 5.75 -6.51
N PHE A 305 15.18 6.90 -6.67
CA PHE A 305 16.02 7.52 -5.64
C PHE A 305 15.24 8.41 -4.66
N SER A 306 14.02 8.82 -4.99
CA SER A 306 13.21 9.71 -4.15
C SER A 306 12.81 9.14 -2.78
N ARG A 307 12.84 7.81 -2.61
CA ARG A 307 12.35 7.13 -1.41
C ARG A 307 13.36 6.12 -0.85
N ARG A 308 13.50 6.11 0.48
CA ARG A 308 14.34 5.11 1.19
C ARG A 308 13.80 3.68 1.12
N ASN A 309 12.49 3.51 0.92
CA ASN A 309 11.87 2.19 0.75
C ASN A 309 10.93 2.20 -0.46
N ASN A 310 11.37 1.56 -1.53
CA ASN A 310 10.71 1.53 -2.82
C ASN A 310 9.48 0.61 -2.89
N LYS A 311 9.20 -0.16 -1.83
CA LYS A 311 7.96 -0.96 -1.72
C LYS A 311 6.69 -0.11 -1.88
N TYR A 312 6.73 1.15 -1.45
CA TYR A 312 5.56 2.03 -1.48
C TYR A 312 5.40 2.78 -2.81
N THR A 313 6.17 2.39 -3.82
CA THR A 313 6.19 3.02 -5.14
C THR A 313 5.96 1.96 -6.20
N THR A 314 5.03 2.22 -7.11
CA THR A 314 4.75 1.37 -8.25
C THR A 314 4.77 2.20 -9.52
N LEU A 315 5.35 1.65 -10.58
CA LEU A 315 5.22 2.18 -11.94
C LEU A 315 4.06 1.48 -12.63
N PHE A 316 3.29 2.22 -13.43
CA PHE A 316 2.35 1.65 -14.38
C PHE A 316 2.76 2.13 -15.78
N LEU A 317 3.22 1.20 -16.61
CA LEU A 317 3.63 1.52 -17.99
C LEU A 317 2.44 1.34 -18.93
N ASN A 318 2.16 2.40 -19.68
CA ASN A 318 1.07 2.47 -20.63
C ASN A 318 1.51 3.09 -21.97
N GLY A 319 0.70 2.91 -22.99
CA GLY A 319 0.97 3.43 -24.33
C GLY A 319 0.30 2.62 -25.43
N ARG A 320 -0.11 3.28 -26.52
CA ARG A 320 -0.76 2.63 -27.66
C ARG A 320 0.21 2.12 -28.72
N HIS A 321 1.37 2.76 -28.85
CA HIS A 321 2.33 2.47 -29.92
C HIS A 321 3.39 1.47 -29.45
N GLU A 322 3.26 0.21 -29.88
CA GLU A 322 4.12 -0.90 -29.43
C GLU A 322 5.62 -0.57 -29.51
N ASN A 323 6.10 -0.03 -30.63
CA ASN A 323 7.52 0.27 -30.82
C ASN A 323 8.07 1.23 -29.76
N VAL A 324 7.36 2.34 -29.51
CA VAL A 324 7.74 3.33 -28.49
C VAL A 324 7.61 2.73 -27.10
N PHE A 325 6.52 2.01 -26.85
CA PHE A 325 6.25 1.36 -25.57
C PHE A 325 7.34 0.36 -25.17
N PHE A 326 7.75 -0.52 -26.09
CA PHE A 326 8.80 -1.50 -25.81
C PHE A 326 10.17 -0.85 -25.60
N GLU A 327 10.47 0.22 -26.33
CA GLU A 327 11.69 0.97 -26.11
C GLU A 327 11.72 1.63 -24.72
N VAL A 328 10.62 2.26 -24.31
CA VAL A 328 10.44 2.80 -22.95
C VAL A 328 10.57 1.69 -21.91
N LEU A 329 9.90 0.55 -22.10
CA LEU A 329 9.99 -0.60 -21.18
C LEU A 329 11.43 -1.09 -21.00
N GLU A 330 12.21 -1.22 -22.09
CA GLU A 330 13.61 -1.63 -22.01
C GLU A 330 14.47 -0.59 -21.27
N ARG A 331 14.20 0.71 -21.47
CA ARG A 331 14.87 1.79 -20.73
C ARG A 331 14.48 1.79 -19.25
N VAL A 332 13.22 1.53 -18.90
CA VAL A 332 12.77 1.35 -17.50
C VAL A 332 13.50 0.18 -16.83
N LYS A 333 13.62 -0.97 -17.52
CA LYS A 333 14.38 -2.12 -17.02
C LYS A 333 15.85 -1.76 -16.75
N LYS A 334 16.50 -1.04 -17.67
CA LYS A 334 17.90 -0.61 -17.53
C LYS A 334 18.10 0.42 -16.42
N ALA A 335 17.14 1.30 -16.18
CA ALA A 335 17.20 2.32 -15.14
C ALA A 335 17.15 1.74 -13.71
N MET A 336 16.58 0.54 -13.54
CA MET A 336 16.43 -0.12 -12.24
C MET A 336 17.54 -1.16 -11.97
N PHE A 337 18.47 -0.84 -11.07
CA PHE A 337 19.63 -1.68 -10.76
C PHE A 337 19.82 -1.91 -9.25
N GLY A 338 20.46 -3.03 -8.87
CA GLY A 338 20.75 -3.33 -7.47
C GLY A 338 19.51 -3.28 -6.56
N PRO A 339 19.55 -2.53 -5.43
CA PRO A 339 18.39 -2.35 -4.55
C PRO A 339 17.39 -1.29 -5.05
N PHE A 340 17.74 -0.53 -6.09
CA PHE A 340 16.95 0.55 -6.68
C PHE A 340 15.95 -0.03 -7.69
N LYS A 341 14.96 -0.75 -7.16
CA LYS A 341 13.89 -1.38 -7.93
C LYS A 341 12.53 -1.09 -7.29
N VAL A 342 11.52 -0.94 -8.13
CA VAL A 342 10.10 -0.77 -7.76
C VAL A 342 9.27 -1.87 -8.40
N SER A 343 8.01 -1.98 -8.01
CA SER A 343 7.04 -2.79 -8.75
C SER A 343 6.66 -2.07 -10.05
N VAL A 344 6.49 -2.80 -11.15
CA VAL A 344 6.12 -2.26 -12.46
C VAL A 344 4.97 -3.07 -13.03
N VAL A 345 3.80 -2.44 -13.16
CA VAL A 345 2.66 -2.98 -13.90
C VAL A 345 2.79 -2.59 -15.36
N ILE A 346 2.65 -3.55 -16.26
CA ILE A 346 2.76 -3.37 -17.71
C ILE A 346 1.42 -3.76 -18.32
N ASP A 347 0.65 -2.77 -18.78
CA ASP A 347 -0.65 -3.05 -19.40
C ASP A 347 -1.03 -2.01 -20.46
N PRO A 348 -0.35 -1.99 -21.62
CA PRO A 348 -0.55 -0.98 -22.65
C PRO A 348 -2.00 -1.02 -23.14
N ARG A 349 -2.78 0.02 -22.79
CA ARG A 349 -4.20 0.18 -23.10
C ARG A 349 -5.04 -1.03 -22.68
N GLY A 350 -4.63 -1.74 -21.63
CA GLY A 350 -5.33 -2.94 -21.16
C GLY A 350 -5.10 -4.20 -21.99
N ALA A 351 -4.12 -4.21 -22.89
CA ALA A 351 -3.89 -5.31 -23.82
C ALA A 351 -3.33 -6.56 -23.12
N CYS A 352 -2.49 -6.41 -22.09
CA CYS A 352 -1.94 -7.54 -21.35
C CYS A 352 -3.00 -8.20 -20.46
N SER A 353 -3.73 -7.40 -19.67
CA SER A 353 -4.82 -7.89 -18.84
C SER A 353 -5.93 -8.54 -19.69
N GLY A 354 -6.23 -7.95 -20.85
CA GLY A 354 -7.24 -8.45 -21.79
C GLY A 354 -6.85 -9.78 -22.43
N ALA A 355 -5.62 -9.87 -22.95
CA ALA A 355 -5.13 -11.11 -23.55
C ALA A 355 -5.02 -12.23 -22.51
N GLY A 356 -4.55 -11.92 -21.30
CA GLY A 356 -4.48 -12.87 -20.19
C GLY A 356 -5.87 -13.40 -19.77
N ALA A 357 -6.86 -12.51 -19.69
CA ALA A 357 -8.26 -12.88 -19.43
C ALA A 357 -8.82 -13.80 -20.52
N ALA A 358 -8.64 -13.44 -21.80
CA ALA A 358 -9.14 -14.24 -22.91
C ALA A 358 -8.54 -15.65 -22.96
N VAL A 359 -7.22 -15.78 -22.77
CA VAL A 359 -6.55 -17.10 -22.72
C VAL A 359 -7.09 -17.96 -21.58
N ALA A 360 -7.27 -17.38 -20.39
CA ALA A 360 -7.81 -18.12 -19.25
C ALA A 360 -9.27 -18.57 -19.49
N LEU A 361 -10.10 -17.74 -20.13
CA LEU A 361 -11.47 -18.11 -20.50
C LEU A 361 -11.50 -19.21 -21.56
N ILE A 362 -10.62 -19.15 -22.57
CA ILE A 362 -10.44 -20.19 -23.57
C ILE A 362 -10.09 -21.52 -22.90
N GLU A 363 -9.10 -21.53 -22.01
CA GLU A 363 -8.69 -22.73 -21.29
C GLU A 363 -9.81 -23.28 -20.40
N ASN A 364 -10.55 -22.40 -19.73
CA ASN A 364 -11.73 -22.78 -18.95
C ASN A 364 -12.80 -23.46 -19.82
N LEU A 365 -13.07 -22.94 -21.02
CA LEU A 365 -14.04 -23.54 -21.94
C LEU A 365 -13.58 -24.87 -22.52
N ILE A 366 -12.29 -24.99 -22.88
CA ILE A 366 -11.72 -26.27 -23.32
C ILE A 366 -11.95 -27.33 -22.23
N TYR A 367 -11.70 -26.98 -20.97
CA TYR A 367 -11.92 -27.87 -19.84
C TYR A 367 -13.41 -28.20 -19.64
N SER A 368 -14.28 -27.18 -19.56
CA SER A 368 -15.71 -27.36 -19.26
C SER A 368 -16.45 -28.14 -20.34
N HIS A 369 -16.07 -27.96 -21.61
CA HIS A 369 -16.64 -28.68 -22.76
C HIS A 369 -15.87 -29.96 -23.12
N ARG A 370 -14.88 -30.37 -22.31
CA ARG A 370 -14.08 -31.59 -22.51
C ARG A 370 -13.44 -31.67 -23.90
N MET A 371 -12.96 -30.54 -24.40
CA MET A 371 -12.39 -30.40 -25.75
C MET A 371 -10.89 -30.77 -25.81
N GLY A 372 -10.39 -31.54 -24.84
CA GLY A 372 -8.99 -31.96 -24.78
C GLY A 372 -8.08 -30.95 -24.09
N LYS A 373 -6.87 -30.75 -24.61
CA LYS A 373 -5.87 -29.83 -24.04
C LYS A 373 -5.66 -28.64 -24.97
N ILE A 374 -5.26 -27.50 -24.39
CA ILE A 374 -4.95 -26.28 -25.15
C ILE A 374 -3.71 -26.44 -26.04
N GLU A 375 -2.71 -27.19 -25.59
CA GLU A 375 -1.42 -27.37 -26.30
C GLU A 375 -1.56 -28.04 -27.68
N ASP A 376 -2.65 -28.77 -27.92
CA ASP A 376 -2.90 -29.48 -29.17
C ASP A 376 -3.82 -28.71 -30.14
N LYS A 377 -4.15 -27.44 -29.82
CA LYS A 377 -5.17 -26.68 -30.56
C LYS A 377 -4.60 -25.87 -31.71
N LYS A 378 -5.32 -25.90 -32.83
CA LYS A 378 -5.15 -24.97 -33.93
C LYS A 378 -5.96 -23.71 -33.67
N VAL A 379 -5.29 -22.56 -33.70
CA VAL A 379 -5.90 -21.26 -33.43
C VAL A 379 -5.78 -20.38 -34.67
N VAL A 380 -6.89 -19.76 -35.06
CA VAL A 380 -6.91 -18.72 -36.09
C VAL A 380 -7.37 -17.41 -35.48
N VAL A 381 -6.57 -16.36 -35.64
CA VAL A 381 -6.83 -15.03 -35.08
C VAL A 381 -7.01 -14.01 -36.21
N PHE A 382 -8.26 -13.67 -36.51
CA PHE A 382 -8.60 -12.65 -37.49
C PHE A 382 -8.40 -11.25 -36.92
N GLY A 383 -7.78 -10.35 -37.70
CA GLY A 383 -7.31 -9.06 -37.19
C GLY A 383 -6.12 -9.21 -36.23
N GLY A 384 -5.37 -10.31 -36.35
CA GLY A 384 -4.33 -10.68 -35.40
C GLY A 384 -3.10 -9.76 -35.39
N THR A 385 -2.96 -8.87 -36.36
CA THR A 385 -1.88 -7.86 -36.46
C THR A 385 -2.12 -6.64 -35.59
N GLY A 386 -3.32 -6.48 -35.02
CA GLY A 386 -3.60 -5.46 -34.01
C GLY A 386 -3.05 -5.83 -32.63
N PRO A 387 -2.90 -4.88 -31.68
CA PRO A 387 -2.21 -5.12 -30.42
C PRO A 387 -2.79 -6.27 -29.58
N PHE A 388 -4.11 -6.32 -29.43
CA PHE A 388 -4.77 -7.41 -28.71
C PHE A 388 -4.56 -8.75 -29.40
N GLY A 389 -4.77 -8.79 -30.73
CA GLY A 389 -4.57 -9.97 -31.56
C GLY A 389 -3.14 -10.52 -31.51
N HIS A 390 -2.16 -9.63 -31.48
CA HIS A 390 -0.75 -9.95 -31.38
C HIS A 390 -0.41 -10.63 -30.04
N LEU A 391 -0.85 -10.02 -28.92
CA LEU A 391 -0.55 -10.54 -27.59
C LEU A 391 -1.27 -11.87 -27.30
N ILE A 392 -2.54 -12.00 -27.67
CA ILE A 392 -3.27 -13.27 -27.48
C ILE A 392 -2.66 -14.40 -28.32
N SER A 393 -2.26 -14.11 -29.55
CA SER A 393 -1.57 -15.07 -30.42
C SER A 393 -0.25 -15.52 -29.82
N THR A 394 0.53 -14.56 -29.29
CA THR A 394 1.81 -14.82 -28.63
C THR A 394 1.64 -15.72 -27.40
N LEU A 395 0.60 -15.48 -26.58
CA LEU A 395 0.31 -16.30 -25.41
C LEU A 395 -0.12 -17.72 -25.80
N LEU A 396 -1.05 -17.86 -26.74
CA LEU A 396 -1.55 -19.16 -27.19
C LEU A 396 -0.43 -20.01 -27.81
N TYR A 397 0.45 -19.38 -28.61
CA TYR A 397 1.62 -20.07 -29.15
C TYR A 397 2.54 -20.58 -28.03
N LYS A 398 2.79 -19.76 -27.00
CA LYS A 398 3.61 -20.18 -25.84
C LYS A 398 2.93 -21.24 -24.98
N ASP A 399 1.60 -21.34 -25.05
CA ASP A 399 0.84 -22.42 -24.44
C ASP A 399 0.86 -23.73 -25.24
N GLY A 400 1.47 -23.74 -26.43
CA GLY A 400 1.69 -24.91 -27.29
C GLY A 400 0.85 -24.93 -28.57
N CYS A 401 -0.10 -24.00 -28.72
CA CYS A 401 -1.01 -23.98 -29.86
C CYS A 401 -0.30 -23.77 -31.21
N ASP A 402 -0.89 -24.32 -32.27
CA ASP A 402 -0.56 -23.96 -33.65
C ASP A 402 -1.35 -22.72 -34.07
N VAL A 403 -0.71 -21.54 -33.99
CA VAL A 403 -1.37 -20.24 -34.15
C VAL A 403 -1.12 -19.65 -35.54
N THR A 404 -2.21 -19.28 -36.22
CA THR A 404 -2.21 -18.49 -37.46
C THR A 404 -2.84 -17.12 -37.21
N ILE A 405 -2.05 -16.06 -37.35
CA ILE A 405 -2.53 -14.68 -37.42
C ILE A 405 -3.04 -14.42 -38.84
N VAL A 406 -4.20 -13.77 -38.93
CA VAL A 406 -4.83 -13.42 -40.19
C VAL A 406 -4.99 -11.91 -40.29
N GLU A 407 -4.38 -11.34 -41.32
CA GLU A 407 -4.61 -9.96 -41.73
C GLU A 407 -5.87 -9.90 -42.60
N THR A 408 -6.78 -9.00 -42.24
CA THR A 408 -8.10 -8.86 -42.86
C THR A 408 -8.27 -7.50 -43.53
N TRP A 409 -7.34 -6.57 -43.35
CA TRP A 409 -7.36 -5.25 -43.97
C TRP A 409 -6.62 -5.28 -45.30
N GLU A 410 -7.36 -5.09 -46.40
CA GLU A 410 -6.82 -5.17 -47.78
C GLU A 410 -5.69 -4.17 -48.09
N LYS A 411 -5.48 -3.16 -47.23
CA LYS A 411 -4.35 -2.23 -47.38
C LYS A 411 -3.00 -2.84 -46.96
N ASN A 412 -3.03 -3.89 -46.16
CA ASN A 412 -1.84 -4.61 -45.72
C ASN A 412 -1.63 -5.81 -46.63
N ASP A 413 -0.42 -5.97 -47.13
CA ASP A 413 -0.06 -7.02 -48.07
C ASP A 413 0.80 -8.11 -47.40
N GLN A 414 1.32 -9.02 -48.23
CA GLN A 414 2.15 -10.12 -47.75
C GLN A 414 3.48 -9.64 -47.18
N GLU A 415 4.02 -8.52 -47.69
CA GLU A 415 5.28 -7.95 -47.22
C GLU A 415 5.11 -7.38 -45.79
N PHE A 416 4.05 -6.61 -45.56
CA PHE A 416 3.68 -6.13 -44.23
C PHE A 416 3.56 -7.30 -43.23
N LEU A 417 2.82 -8.34 -43.62
CA LEU A 417 2.61 -9.50 -42.75
C LEU A 417 3.92 -10.24 -42.45
N ASN A 418 4.80 -10.42 -43.44
CA ASN A 418 6.11 -11.04 -43.24
C ASN A 418 6.98 -10.23 -42.26
N ASN A 419 7.04 -8.90 -42.45
CA ASN A 419 7.76 -7.99 -41.57
C ASN A 419 7.21 -8.05 -40.13
N PHE A 420 5.88 -8.09 -39.98
CA PHE A 420 5.22 -8.24 -38.69
C PHE A 420 5.59 -9.57 -38.00
N LEU A 421 5.56 -10.68 -38.73
CA LEU A 421 5.94 -11.99 -38.19
C LEU A 421 7.43 -12.06 -37.80
N GLU A 422 8.31 -11.44 -38.59
CA GLU A 422 9.74 -11.36 -38.27
C GLU A 422 9.98 -10.51 -37.02
N TYR A 423 9.33 -9.35 -36.92
CA TYR A 423 9.33 -8.55 -35.69
C TYR A 423 8.85 -9.36 -34.50
N THR A 424 7.73 -10.06 -34.64
CA THR A 424 7.13 -10.87 -33.56
C THR A 424 8.08 -11.98 -33.09
N LYS A 425 8.75 -12.65 -34.04
CA LYS A 425 9.76 -13.68 -33.77
C LYS A 425 10.96 -13.11 -33.02
N ASN A 426 11.46 -11.95 -33.44
CA ASN A 426 12.64 -11.34 -32.83
C ASN A 426 12.35 -10.78 -31.43
N THR A 427 11.17 -10.18 -31.24
CA THR A 427 10.77 -9.51 -29.99
C THR A 427 10.25 -10.50 -28.94
N TYR A 428 9.45 -11.48 -29.33
CA TYR A 428 8.76 -12.38 -28.39
C TYR A 428 9.26 -13.83 -28.42
N HIS A 429 10.15 -14.17 -29.37
CA HIS A 429 10.65 -15.53 -29.58
C HIS A 429 9.54 -16.54 -29.85
N VAL A 430 8.57 -16.17 -30.69
CA VAL A 430 7.45 -17.02 -31.12
C VAL A 430 7.42 -17.18 -32.64
N HIS A 431 6.96 -18.33 -33.13
CA HIS A 431 6.90 -18.64 -34.56
C HIS A 431 5.45 -18.78 -35.02
N LEU A 432 4.79 -17.64 -35.18
CA LEU A 432 3.41 -17.60 -35.66
C LEU A 432 3.35 -17.83 -37.18
N LYS A 433 2.27 -18.46 -37.66
CA LYS A 433 1.93 -18.50 -39.09
C LYS A 433 1.15 -17.24 -39.46
N GLY A 434 1.29 -16.79 -40.70
CA GLY A 434 0.50 -15.68 -41.24
C GLY A 434 -0.33 -16.09 -42.43
N ALA A 435 -1.53 -15.52 -42.55
CA ALA A 435 -2.34 -15.60 -43.76
C ALA A 435 -3.03 -14.25 -44.05
N LEU A 436 -3.31 -14.01 -45.33
CA LEU A 436 -4.19 -12.92 -45.77
C LEU A 436 -5.60 -13.48 -46.02
N ALA A 437 -6.64 -12.83 -45.49
CA ALA A 437 -8.01 -13.25 -45.74
C ALA A 437 -8.97 -12.07 -45.95
N PHE A 438 -9.11 -11.67 -47.21
CA PHE A 438 -9.93 -10.52 -47.61
C PHE A 438 -11.37 -10.88 -47.97
N ASN A 439 -11.66 -12.15 -48.29
CA ASN A 439 -12.99 -12.60 -48.72
C ASN A 439 -13.50 -13.78 -47.90
N ASP A 440 -14.80 -14.05 -47.98
CA ASP A 440 -15.45 -15.10 -47.19
C ASP A 440 -14.92 -16.51 -47.49
N ALA A 441 -14.44 -16.77 -48.71
CA ALA A 441 -13.90 -18.08 -49.07
C ALA A 441 -12.56 -18.36 -48.37
N SER A 442 -11.63 -17.40 -48.34
CA SER A 442 -10.36 -17.55 -47.62
C SER A 442 -10.56 -17.58 -46.11
N LYS A 443 -11.46 -16.75 -45.57
CA LYS A 443 -11.84 -16.79 -44.16
C LYS A 443 -12.44 -18.14 -43.75
N LEU A 444 -13.37 -18.68 -44.55
CA LEU A 444 -13.96 -19.99 -44.31
C LEU A 444 -12.91 -21.11 -44.33
N ASN A 445 -11.97 -21.07 -45.28
CA ASN A 445 -10.94 -22.10 -45.39
C ASN A 445 -10.06 -22.14 -44.13
N LEU A 446 -9.62 -20.97 -43.64
CA LEU A 446 -8.83 -20.87 -42.42
C LEU A 446 -9.64 -21.30 -41.18
N ALA A 447 -10.89 -20.84 -41.07
CA ALA A 447 -11.75 -21.15 -39.92
C ALA A 447 -12.17 -22.63 -39.82
N LYS A 448 -12.26 -23.34 -40.95
CA LYS A 448 -12.60 -24.78 -40.98
C LYS A 448 -11.57 -25.63 -40.24
N ASP A 449 -10.29 -25.35 -40.44
CA ASP A 449 -9.18 -26.12 -39.89
C ASP A 449 -8.82 -25.76 -38.44
N ALA A 450 -9.40 -24.68 -37.89
CA ALA A 450 -9.14 -24.20 -36.55
C ALA A 450 -10.02 -24.88 -35.49
N ASP A 451 -9.47 -25.21 -34.33
CA ASP A 451 -10.25 -25.58 -33.13
C ASP A 451 -10.78 -24.33 -32.41
N ILE A 452 -10.03 -23.24 -32.46
CA ILE A 452 -10.30 -21.98 -31.77
C ILE A 452 -10.22 -20.85 -32.80
N ILE A 453 -11.29 -20.07 -32.88
CA ILE A 453 -11.42 -18.94 -33.79
C ILE A 453 -11.54 -17.68 -32.95
N ILE A 454 -10.69 -16.69 -33.22
CA ILE A 454 -10.67 -15.42 -32.50
C ILE A 454 -10.87 -14.29 -33.50
N SER A 455 -11.84 -13.41 -33.24
CA SER A 455 -12.02 -12.14 -33.94
C SER A 455 -11.47 -11.02 -33.07
N ALA A 456 -10.35 -10.45 -33.50
CA ALA A 456 -9.67 -9.29 -32.93
C ALA A 456 -9.67 -8.09 -33.90
N ALA A 457 -10.66 -8.04 -34.81
CA ALA A 457 -10.78 -6.98 -35.81
C ALA A 457 -11.18 -5.63 -35.20
N ALA A 458 -11.11 -4.58 -36.03
CA ALA A 458 -11.50 -3.24 -35.63
C ALA A 458 -12.97 -3.17 -35.19
N PRO A 459 -13.34 -2.21 -34.30
CA PRO A 459 -14.71 -2.07 -33.83
C PRO A 459 -15.73 -1.96 -34.96
N GLY A 460 -16.85 -2.69 -34.86
CA GLY A 460 -17.92 -2.70 -35.84
C GLY A 460 -17.63 -3.47 -37.13
N ILE A 461 -16.51 -4.20 -37.20
CA ILE A 461 -16.18 -5.04 -38.36
C ILE A 461 -16.60 -6.49 -38.09
N GLN A 462 -17.56 -6.98 -38.86
CA GLN A 462 -17.92 -8.40 -38.89
C GLN A 462 -16.94 -9.16 -39.78
N VAL A 463 -16.19 -10.09 -39.19
CA VAL A 463 -15.23 -10.94 -39.91
C VAL A 463 -15.90 -12.20 -40.43
N LEU A 464 -16.64 -12.91 -39.57
CA LEU A 464 -17.30 -14.17 -39.92
C LEU A 464 -18.80 -13.99 -40.00
N THR A 465 -19.29 -13.98 -41.24
CA THR A 465 -20.71 -13.85 -41.57
C THR A 465 -21.49 -15.13 -41.27
N LYS A 466 -22.82 -15.02 -41.23
CA LYS A 466 -23.74 -16.17 -41.13
C LYS A 466 -23.42 -17.29 -42.13
N SER A 467 -23.15 -16.92 -43.38
CA SER A 467 -22.81 -17.85 -44.47
C SER A 467 -21.53 -18.66 -44.20
N ILE A 468 -20.57 -18.08 -43.47
CA ILE A 468 -19.36 -18.78 -43.04
C ILE A 468 -19.71 -19.69 -41.85
N MET A 469 -20.36 -19.15 -40.83
CA MET A 469 -20.65 -19.88 -39.58
C MET A 469 -21.48 -21.14 -39.82
N GLU A 470 -22.48 -21.09 -40.70
CA GLU A 470 -23.31 -22.25 -41.08
C GLU A 470 -22.51 -23.39 -41.75
N LYS A 471 -21.31 -23.12 -42.27
CA LYS A 471 -20.45 -24.10 -42.97
C LYS A 471 -19.30 -24.61 -42.11
N LEU A 472 -19.16 -24.13 -40.88
CA LEU A 472 -18.10 -24.57 -39.98
C LEU A 472 -18.44 -25.94 -39.39
N PRO A 473 -17.46 -26.86 -39.27
CA PRO A 473 -17.67 -28.11 -38.56
C PRO A 473 -17.86 -27.86 -37.07
N LYS A 474 -18.50 -28.82 -36.40
CA LYS A 474 -18.71 -28.85 -34.94
C LYS A 474 -17.37 -28.90 -34.19
N GLY A 475 -17.42 -28.65 -32.88
CA GLY A 475 -16.29 -28.83 -31.96
C GLY A 475 -15.35 -27.63 -31.93
N LYS A 476 -15.88 -26.40 -32.01
CA LYS A 476 -15.07 -25.17 -32.07
C LYS A 476 -15.37 -24.22 -30.93
N LEU A 477 -14.38 -23.42 -30.57
CA LEU A 477 -14.56 -22.22 -29.75
C LEU A 477 -14.48 -20.98 -30.63
N ALA A 478 -15.39 -20.04 -30.43
CA ALA A 478 -15.43 -18.75 -31.13
C ALA A 478 -15.35 -17.62 -30.10
N ILE A 479 -14.36 -16.75 -30.24
CA ILE A 479 -14.08 -15.67 -29.29
C ILE A 479 -14.14 -14.35 -30.06
N ASP A 480 -14.98 -13.44 -29.63
CA ASP A 480 -15.11 -12.11 -30.23
C ASP A 480 -14.74 -11.02 -29.23
N THR A 481 -13.85 -10.13 -29.65
CA THR A 481 -13.40 -8.99 -28.82
C THR A 481 -14.13 -7.71 -29.17
N ASN A 482 -15.03 -7.74 -30.16
CA ASN A 482 -15.73 -6.55 -30.60
C ASN A 482 -16.89 -6.18 -29.66
N MET A 483 -16.86 -4.95 -29.11
CA MET A 483 -17.93 -4.38 -28.29
C MET A 483 -18.93 -3.55 -29.12
N VAL A 484 -18.62 -3.24 -30.37
CA VAL A 484 -19.42 -2.36 -31.23
C VAL A 484 -20.12 -3.21 -32.29
N ALA A 485 -21.45 -3.13 -32.35
CA ALA A 485 -22.23 -3.85 -33.34
C ALA A 485 -21.87 -3.42 -34.79
N PRO A 486 -21.89 -4.35 -35.77
CA PRO A 486 -22.14 -5.78 -35.62
C PRO A 486 -21.00 -6.53 -34.92
N ALA A 487 -21.31 -7.70 -34.33
CA ALA A 487 -20.30 -8.59 -33.77
C ALA A 487 -19.30 -9.02 -34.85
N GLY A 488 -18.05 -9.24 -34.44
CA GLY A 488 -16.98 -9.76 -35.28
C GLY A 488 -17.26 -11.19 -35.78
N ILE A 489 -17.93 -11.99 -34.97
CA ILE A 489 -18.41 -13.33 -35.33
C ILE A 489 -19.93 -13.37 -35.20
N GLU A 490 -20.61 -13.71 -36.29
CA GLU A 490 -22.07 -13.83 -36.30
C GLU A 490 -22.56 -14.80 -35.21
N GLY A 491 -23.60 -14.40 -34.49
CA GLY A 491 -24.24 -15.20 -33.44
C GLY A 491 -23.65 -15.01 -32.04
N ILE A 492 -22.52 -14.31 -31.90
CA ILE A 492 -21.97 -13.94 -30.58
C ILE A 492 -22.61 -12.63 -30.10
N THR A 493 -23.08 -12.62 -28.85
CA THR A 493 -23.45 -11.40 -28.13
C THR A 493 -22.29 -10.96 -27.24
N VAL A 494 -22.23 -9.66 -26.90
CA VAL A 494 -21.11 -9.11 -26.12
C VAL A 494 -20.95 -9.75 -24.74
N ASP A 495 -22.04 -10.24 -24.14
CA ASP A 495 -22.14 -10.82 -22.80
C ASP A 495 -22.04 -12.35 -22.76
N MET A 496 -21.70 -12.97 -23.88
CA MET A 496 -21.71 -14.43 -24.00
C MET A 496 -20.57 -15.09 -23.21
N GLU A 497 -20.88 -16.16 -22.49
CA GLU A 497 -20.01 -16.86 -21.54
C GLU A 497 -19.88 -18.36 -21.86
N GLY A 498 -19.67 -18.71 -23.12
CA GLY A 498 -19.43 -20.09 -23.56
C GLY A 498 -20.68 -20.88 -23.95
N GLN A 499 -21.81 -20.21 -24.19
CA GLN A 499 -23.01 -20.85 -24.72
C GLN A 499 -22.80 -21.30 -26.18
N GLU A 500 -23.56 -22.31 -26.59
CA GLU A 500 -23.57 -22.78 -27.98
C GLU A 500 -24.24 -21.73 -28.88
N ILE A 501 -23.53 -21.30 -29.92
CA ILE A 501 -24.01 -20.29 -30.89
C ILE A 501 -24.45 -20.92 -32.22
N TYR A 502 -23.82 -22.03 -32.57
CA TYR A 502 -24.09 -22.87 -33.74
C TYR A 502 -23.81 -24.32 -33.32
N PRO A 503 -24.31 -25.34 -34.05
CA PRO A 503 -24.12 -26.73 -33.65
C PRO A 503 -22.67 -27.11 -33.33
N GLY A 504 -22.37 -27.37 -32.06
CA GLY A 504 -21.06 -27.69 -31.51
C GLY A 504 -20.05 -26.54 -31.51
N ILE A 505 -20.48 -25.28 -31.63
CA ILE A 505 -19.62 -24.09 -31.59
C ILE A 505 -20.01 -23.25 -30.38
N PHE A 506 -19.07 -22.98 -29.49
CA PHE A 506 -19.30 -22.25 -28.24
C PHE A 506 -18.66 -20.87 -28.26
N GLY A 507 -19.42 -19.84 -27.88
CA GLY A 507 -19.05 -18.43 -28.06
C GLY A 507 -18.62 -17.71 -26.78
N ILE A 508 -17.61 -16.84 -26.85
CA ILE A 508 -17.31 -15.83 -25.81
C ILE A 508 -17.42 -14.44 -26.43
N GLY A 509 -18.12 -13.54 -25.72
CA GLY A 509 -18.26 -12.14 -26.07
C GLY A 509 -17.26 -11.21 -25.39
N ALA A 510 -17.13 -10.00 -25.95
CA ALA A 510 -16.15 -9.00 -25.51
C ALA A 510 -16.36 -8.48 -24.08
N MET A 511 -17.61 -8.38 -23.60
CA MET A 511 -17.94 -7.95 -22.24
C MET A 511 -17.54 -9.00 -21.21
N THR A 512 -17.66 -10.28 -21.53
CA THR A 512 -17.19 -11.39 -20.67
C THR A 512 -15.66 -11.32 -20.50
N ILE A 513 -14.93 -11.10 -21.59
CA ILE A 513 -13.48 -10.88 -21.56
C ILE A 513 -13.18 -9.63 -20.72
N GLY A 514 -13.89 -8.52 -20.96
CA GLY A 514 -13.74 -7.26 -20.24
C GLY A 514 -14.00 -7.38 -18.73
N ALA A 515 -14.99 -8.16 -18.32
CA ALA A 515 -15.32 -8.39 -16.91
C ALA A 515 -14.19 -9.13 -16.18
N LEU A 516 -13.55 -10.10 -16.83
CA LEU A 516 -12.38 -10.75 -16.26
C LEU A 516 -11.12 -9.86 -16.36
N LYS A 517 -10.93 -9.15 -17.47
CA LYS A 517 -9.85 -8.15 -17.65
C LYS A 517 -9.81 -7.18 -16.47
N TYR A 518 -10.95 -6.58 -16.12
CA TYR A 518 -11.08 -5.68 -14.97
C TYR A 518 -10.52 -6.33 -13.69
N LYS A 519 -10.91 -7.57 -13.40
CA LYS A 519 -10.43 -8.29 -12.21
C LYS A 519 -8.94 -8.61 -12.28
N VAL A 520 -8.41 -8.93 -13.47
CA VAL A 520 -6.99 -9.23 -13.71
C VAL A 520 -6.13 -8.00 -13.46
N GLU A 521 -6.47 -6.87 -14.05
CA GLU A 521 -5.73 -5.62 -13.88
C GLU A 521 -5.79 -5.13 -12.43
N MET A 522 -6.98 -5.17 -11.81
CA MET A 522 -7.16 -4.90 -10.37
C MET A 522 -6.26 -5.78 -9.51
N ARG A 523 -6.10 -7.06 -9.89
CA ARG A 523 -5.24 -8.00 -9.19
C ARG A 523 -3.76 -7.69 -9.40
N MET A 524 -3.34 -7.38 -10.63
CA MET A 524 -1.97 -6.95 -10.94
C MET A 524 -1.57 -5.72 -10.13
N LEU A 525 -2.44 -4.71 -10.07
CA LEU A 525 -2.24 -3.50 -9.29
C LEU A 525 -2.08 -3.78 -7.78
N LYS A 526 -2.96 -4.62 -7.21
CA LYS A 526 -2.90 -5.02 -5.79
C LYS A 526 -1.65 -5.83 -5.47
N ASP A 527 -1.34 -6.83 -6.29
CA ASP A 527 -0.16 -7.66 -6.08
C ASP A 527 1.13 -6.83 -6.25
N ALA A 528 1.17 -5.86 -7.18
CA ALA A 528 2.27 -4.92 -7.36
C ALA A 528 2.48 -4.02 -6.15
N LYS A 529 1.38 -3.50 -5.57
CA LYS A 529 1.38 -2.68 -4.37
C LYS A 529 1.94 -3.43 -3.16
N GLU A 530 1.63 -4.72 -3.04
CA GLU A 530 2.05 -5.54 -1.90
C GLU A 530 3.49 -6.06 -2.03
N ALA A 531 3.96 -6.24 -3.26
CA ALA A 531 5.30 -6.71 -3.57
C ALA A 531 6.39 -5.70 -3.18
N LYS A 532 7.60 -6.22 -2.92
CA LYS A 532 8.79 -5.37 -2.68
C LYS A 532 9.26 -4.69 -3.97
N SER A 533 9.26 -5.45 -5.07
CA SER A 533 9.53 -5.03 -6.43
C SER A 533 9.22 -6.20 -7.38
N GLY A 534 9.11 -5.94 -8.68
CA GLY A 534 8.86 -6.97 -9.69
C GLY A 534 8.12 -6.44 -10.91
N PHE A 535 8.11 -7.23 -11.99
CA PHE A 535 7.34 -6.93 -13.19
C PHE A 535 6.04 -7.75 -13.21
N PHE A 536 4.94 -7.05 -13.42
CA PHE A 536 3.59 -7.58 -13.55
C PHE A 536 3.20 -7.40 -15.01
N ASP A 537 3.65 -8.34 -15.84
CA ASP A 537 3.62 -8.31 -17.29
C ASP A 537 2.51 -9.21 -17.88
N LEU A 538 2.57 -9.45 -19.19
CA LEU A 538 1.66 -10.33 -19.93
C LEU A 538 1.54 -11.75 -19.31
N TYR A 539 2.63 -12.34 -18.81
CA TYR A 539 2.57 -13.66 -18.17
C TYR A 539 1.94 -13.59 -16.79
N TYR A 540 2.23 -12.52 -16.06
CA TYR A 540 1.56 -12.28 -14.79
C TYR A 540 0.05 -12.12 -14.99
N ALA A 541 -0.39 -11.44 -16.04
CA ALA A 541 -1.81 -11.28 -16.37
C ALA A 541 -2.50 -12.64 -16.56
N VAL A 542 -1.90 -13.57 -17.32
CA VAL A 542 -2.41 -14.95 -17.46
C VAL A 542 -2.49 -15.65 -16.11
N LYS A 543 -1.44 -15.54 -15.29
CA LYS A 543 -1.40 -16.15 -13.95
C LYS A 543 -2.51 -15.60 -13.05
N ALA A 544 -2.70 -14.28 -13.04
CA ALA A 544 -3.76 -13.63 -12.29
C ALA A 544 -5.14 -14.07 -12.78
N ALA A 545 -5.37 -14.14 -14.10
CA ALA A 545 -6.62 -14.61 -14.69
C ALA A 545 -6.94 -16.06 -14.28
N LYS A 546 -5.97 -16.97 -14.39
CA LYS A 546 -6.12 -18.37 -13.97
C LYS A 546 -6.45 -18.50 -12.49
N ARG A 547 -5.81 -17.71 -11.61
CA ARG A 547 -6.14 -17.67 -10.18
C ARG A 547 -7.57 -17.24 -9.91
N ILE A 548 -8.05 -16.22 -10.63
CA ILE A 548 -9.42 -15.71 -10.50
C ILE A 548 -10.44 -16.76 -10.93
N LEU A 549 -10.12 -17.55 -11.96
CA LEU A 549 -10.96 -18.65 -12.45
C LEU A 549 -10.70 -20.00 -11.76
N HIS A 550 -9.81 -20.05 -10.76
CA HIS A 550 -9.39 -21.30 -10.10
C HIS A 550 -8.84 -22.39 -11.04
N LEU A 551 -8.20 -21.98 -12.13
CA LEU A 551 -7.51 -22.87 -13.06
C LEU A 551 -6.09 -23.22 -12.57
N PRO A 552 -5.58 -24.42 -12.90
CA PRO A 552 -4.21 -24.81 -12.55
C PRO A 552 -3.18 -23.90 -13.22
N GLU A 553 -2.20 -23.44 -12.44
CA GLU A 553 -1.04 -22.73 -12.98
C GLU A 553 -0.06 -23.74 -13.61
N LYS A 554 0.35 -23.52 -14.87
CA LYS A 554 1.53 -24.20 -15.42
C LYS A 554 2.74 -23.76 -14.57
N LYS A 555 3.47 -24.70 -13.96
CA LYS A 555 4.73 -24.38 -13.25
C LYS A 555 5.69 -23.74 -14.27
N ASN A 556 5.98 -22.45 -14.13
CA ASN A 556 6.89 -21.74 -15.03
C ASN A 556 8.24 -22.49 -15.15
N ARG A 557 8.57 -22.92 -16.38
CA ARG A 557 9.96 -22.96 -16.82
C ARG A 557 10.45 -21.53 -16.76
N ILE A 558 11.35 -21.24 -15.82
CA ILE A 558 12.06 -19.97 -15.74
C ILE A 558 12.78 -19.80 -17.08
N ILE A 559 12.25 -18.97 -17.98
CA ILE A 559 13.04 -18.44 -19.08
C ILE A 559 14.00 -17.47 -18.40
N LYS A 560 15.23 -17.93 -18.18
CA LYS A 560 16.34 -17.03 -17.91
C LYS A 560 16.44 -16.11 -19.12
N HIS A 561 15.98 -14.88 -18.99
CA HIS A 561 16.44 -13.82 -19.86
C HIS A 561 17.93 -13.63 -19.54
N SER A 562 18.78 -14.21 -20.40
CA SER A 562 20.19 -13.87 -20.52
C SER A 562 20.35 -12.53 -21.20
#